data_AF-A0A349GR27-F1
#
_entry.id   AF-A0A349GR27-F1
#
_cell.length_a   1.000
_cell.length_b   1.000
_cell.length_c   1.000
_cell.angle_alpha   90.00
_cell.angle_beta   90.00
_cell.angle_gamma   90.00
#
_symmetry.space_group_name_H-M   'P 1'
#
loop_
_entity.id
_entity.type
_entity.pdbx_description
1 polymer ?
#
loop_
_entity_poly.entity_id
_entity_poly.type
_entity_poly.pdbx_seq_one_letter_code
_entity_poly.pdbx_strand_id
1 'polypeptide(L)'
;LEKIIFELDKKKIGISNKLLESIYLIAKSEGMRDRSIYENYPNYNFISHEIHGGIGGELLKIGVLVPLYREKNNKFKDISKALYCLGMSLQGLDDLCDMKEDFAAKKINLAISFFMEKLDIDDMKASKLNILNIDITKEYLNKIINYAMKSFDILEEIGYPINKKLGMKLLFHLFKIRGLEDLWNIYKKEEEDEKNNFRIYVFND
;
A
#
# COMPACT_ATOMS: atom_id res chain seq x y z
N LEU A 1 23.82 3.44 14.33
CA LEU A 1 22.52 2.94 14.86
C LEU A 1 22.45 3.03 16.38
N GLU A 2 23.42 2.48 17.10
CA GLU A 2 23.45 2.46 18.59
C GLU A 2 23.29 3.84 19.23
N LYS A 3 23.97 4.88 18.74
CA LYS A 3 23.83 6.25 19.27
C LYS A 3 22.42 6.82 19.10
N ILE A 4 21.76 6.54 17.97
CA ILE A 4 20.39 6.99 17.69
C ILE A 4 19.41 6.25 18.60
N ILE A 5 19.56 4.93 18.75
CA ILE A 5 18.78 4.08 19.67
C ILE A 5 18.92 4.58 21.12
N PHE A 6 20.16 4.85 21.54
CA PHE A 6 20.45 5.37 22.87
C PHE A 6 19.84 6.76 23.12
N GLU A 7 19.86 7.65 22.13
CA GLU A 7 19.24 8.97 22.23
C GLU A 7 17.69 8.92 22.26
N LEU A 8 17.08 7.94 21.60
CA LEU A 8 15.62 7.70 21.64
C LEU A 8 15.15 7.22 23.03
N ASP A 9 15.98 6.46 23.76
CA ASP A 9 15.65 5.89 25.07
C ASP A 9 16.11 6.69 26.29
N LYS A 10 16.68 7.89 26.10
CA LYS A 10 17.07 8.80 27.21
C LYS A 10 15.95 9.10 28.23
N LYS A 11 14.68 8.80 27.92
CA LYS A 11 13.51 8.97 28.80
C LYS A 11 12.79 7.67 29.21
N LYS A 12 13.32 6.46 28.94
CA LYS A 12 12.67 5.16 29.24
C LYS A 12 11.24 5.01 28.69
N ILE A 13 10.98 5.46 27.46
CA ILE A 13 9.64 5.35 26.85
C ILE A 13 9.49 4.00 26.10
N GLY A 14 10.58 3.23 25.94
CA GLY A 14 10.56 1.95 25.21
C GLY A 14 10.37 2.14 23.71
N ILE A 15 10.67 3.33 23.18
CA ILE A 15 10.48 3.68 21.77
C ILE A 15 11.39 2.85 20.89
N SER A 16 12.63 2.60 21.34
CA SER A 16 13.56 1.72 20.61
C SER A 16 13.00 0.30 20.50
N ASN A 17 12.41 -0.23 21.56
CA ASN A 17 11.76 -1.54 21.52
C ASN A 17 10.59 -1.54 20.54
N LYS A 18 9.76 -0.49 20.53
CA LYS A 18 8.66 -0.38 19.56
C LYS A 18 9.16 -0.27 18.12
N LEU A 19 10.24 0.47 17.89
CA LEU A 19 10.85 0.57 16.57
C LEU A 19 11.44 -0.77 16.12
N LEU A 20 12.14 -1.46 17.01
CA LEU A 20 12.69 -2.79 16.75
C LEU A 20 11.58 -3.83 16.51
N GLU A 21 10.49 -3.78 17.27
CA GLU A 21 9.29 -4.60 17.04
C GLU A 21 8.73 -4.35 15.63
N SER A 22 8.56 -3.09 15.21
CA SER A 22 8.10 -2.76 13.85
C SER A 22 9.06 -3.24 12.77
N ILE A 23 10.37 -3.05 12.94
CA ILE A 23 11.39 -3.54 11.99
C ILE A 23 11.34 -5.07 11.90
N TYR A 24 11.21 -5.76 13.05
CA TYR A 24 11.09 -7.21 13.09
C TYR A 24 9.84 -7.69 12.36
N LEU A 25 8.69 -7.03 12.54
CA LEU A 25 7.46 -7.37 11.82
C LEU A 25 7.63 -7.23 10.30
N ILE A 26 8.20 -6.12 9.84
CA ILE A 26 8.48 -5.90 8.41
C ILE A 26 9.42 -7.00 7.87
N ALA A 27 10.51 -7.29 8.59
CA ALA A 27 11.48 -8.32 8.19
C ALA A 27 10.88 -9.72 8.18
N LYS A 28 10.02 -10.05 9.17
CA LYS A 28 9.27 -11.31 9.21
C LYS A 28 8.37 -11.43 7.99
N SER A 29 7.61 -10.39 7.66
CA SER A 29 6.73 -10.35 6.50
C SER A 29 7.49 -10.52 5.18
N GLU A 30 8.65 -9.88 5.02
CA GLU A 30 9.51 -10.08 3.84
C GLU A 30 10.05 -11.51 3.78
N GLY A 31 10.48 -12.09 4.90
CA GLY A 31 10.92 -13.48 4.97
C GLY A 31 9.82 -14.48 4.61
N MET A 32 8.55 -14.13 4.85
CA MET A 32 7.39 -14.93 4.48
C MET A 32 7.05 -14.87 2.99
N ARG A 33 7.74 -14.06 2.18
CA ARG A 33 7.54 -13.99 0.72
C ARG A 33 8.16 -15.15 -0.05
N ASP A 34 9.11 -15.89 0.53
CA ASP A 34 9.73 -17.00 -0.18
C ASP A 34 8.69 -18.09 -0.48
N ARG A 35 8.40 -18.33 -1.77
CA ARG A 35 7.41 -19.33 -2.20
C ARG A 35 7.79 -20.74 -1.75
N SER A 36 9.08 -21.04 -1.54
CA SER A 36 9.58 -22.38 -1.24
C SER A 36 9.23 -22.88 0.17
N ILE A 37 8.89 -21.98 1.11
CA ILE A 37 8.53 -22.37 2.48
C ILE A 37 7.08 -22.87 2.60
N TYR A 38 6.32 -22.83 1.50
CA TYR A 38 4.92 -23.26 1.47
C TYR A 38 4.74 -24.45 0.52
N GLU A 39 3.97 -25.45 0.94
CA GLU A 39 3.56 -26.53 0.06
C GLU A 39 2.59 -26.01 -1.01
N ASN A 40 1.55 -25.30 -0.58
CA ASN A 40 0.55 -24.69 -1.44
C ASN A 40 0.70 -23.15 -1.49
N TYR A 41 0.29 -22.53 -2.59
CA TYR A 41 0.30 -21.07 -2.70
C TYR A 41 -0.65 -20.48 -1.63
N PRO A 42 -0.20 -19.54 -0.79
CA PRO A 42 -1.07 -18.98 0.25
C PRO A 42 -2.26 -18.21 -0.32
N ASN A 43 -3.37 -18.19 0.42
CA ASN A 43 -4.57 -17.47 -0.02
C ASN A 43 -4.43 -15.94 0.14
N TYR A 44 -5.31 -15.20 -0.52
CA TYR A 44 -5.27 -13.75 -0.61
C TYR A 44 -5.31 -13.10 0.77
N ASN A 45 -6.18 -13.60 1.67
CA ASN A 45 -6.36 -13.03 3.00
C ASN A 45 -5.09 -13.17 3.86
N PHE A 46 -4.43 -14.31 3.79
CA PHE A 46 -3.16 -14.55 4.47
C PHE A 46 -2.07 -13.62 3.93
N ILE A 47 -1.90 -13.55 2.62
CA ILE A 47 -0.88 -12.69 2.00
C ILE A 47 -1.16 -11.23 2.34
N SER A 48 -2.42 -10.79 2.24
CA SER A 48 -2.83 -9.42 2.55
C SER A 48 -2.49 -9.01 3.98
N HIS A 49 -2.71 -9.90 4.96
CA HIS A 49 -2.45 -9.59 6.37
C HIS A 49 -0.99 -9.79 6.78
N GLU A 50 -0.41 -10.97 6.50
CA GLU A 50 0.88 -11.37 7.07
C GLU A 50 2.07 -10.85 6.27
N ILE A 51 1.91 -10.68 4.95
CA ILE A 51 3.01 -10.28 4.05
C ILE A 51 2.83 -8.82 3.66
N HIS A 52 1.75 -8.52 2.96
CA HIS A 52 1.47 -7.23 2.36
C HIS A 52 1.29 -6.13 3.41
N GLY A 53 0.57 -6.45 4.49
CA GLY A 53 0.41 -5.59 5.67
C GLY A 53 1.75 -5.18 6.29
N GLY A 54 2.71 -6.09 6.37
CA GLY A 54 4.05 -5.79 6.88
C GLY A 54 4.90 -4.99 5.92
N ILE A 55 5.11 -5.48 4.71
CA ILE A 55 6.08 -4.88 3.77
C ILE A 55 5.59 -3.54 3.19
N GLY A 56 4.28 -3.36 3.03
CA GLY A 56 3.68 -2.11 2.59
C GLY A 56 3.23 -1.24 3.77
N GLY A 57 2.25 -1.74 4.53
CA GLY A 57 1.56 -0.96 5.57
C GLY A 57 2.45 -0.58 6.76
N GLU A 58 3.10 -1.57 7.39
CA GLU A 58 3.99 -1.33 8.54
C GLU A 58 5.22 -0.51 8.15
N LEU A 59 5.77 -0.76 6.96
CA LEU A 59 6.92 -0.01 6.45
C LEU A 59 6.64 1.48 6.35
N LEU A 60 5.50 1.87 5.76
CA LEU A 60 5.19 3.29 5.57
C LEU A 60 4.87 3.99 6.89
N LYS A 61 4.15 3.32 7.81
CA LYS A 61 3.81 3.92 9.10
C LYS A 61 5.00 4.06 10.05
N ILE A 62 6.11 3.35 9.83
CA ILE A 62 7.31 3.43 10.69
C ILE A 62 7.85 4.87 10.77
N GLY A 63 7.66 5.66 9.70
CA GLY A 63 8.10 7.05 9.62
C GLY A 63 7.47 7.97 10.66
N VAL A 64 6.33 7.59 11.23
CA VAL A 64 5.63 8.37 12.28
C VAL A 64 5.60 7.67 13.63
N LEU A 65 6.31 6.55 13.80
CA LEU A 65 6.32 5.79 15.05
C LEU A 65 6.94 6.58 16.19
N VAL A 66 8.08 7.23 15.96
CA VAL A 66 8.76 8.05 16.98
C VAL A 66 7.89 9.25 17.41
N PRO A 67 7.38 10.10 16.51
CA PRO A 67 6.54 11.21 16.93
C PRO A 67 5.24 10.74 17.60
N LEU A 68 4.65 9.62 17.16
CA LEU A 68 3.48 9.01 17.81
C LEU A 68 3.67 8.76 19.33
N TYR A 69 4.87 8.32 19.75
CA TYR A 69 5.16 8.04 21.16
C TYR A 69 5.77 9.22 21.92
N ARG A 70 6.37 10.20 21.23
CA ARG A 70 7.03 11.34 21.87
C ARG A 70 6.16 12.57 21.98
N GLU A 71 5.25 12.77 21.03
CA GLU A 71 4.45 13.97 20.93
C GLU A 71 3.10 13.78 21.60
N LYS A 72 2.64 14.79 22.34
CA LYS A 72 1.30 14.80 22.96
C LYS A 72 0.23 15.20 21.94
N ASN A 73 0.25 14.61 20.76
CA ASN A 73 -0.66 14.94 19.67
C ASN A 73 -1.33 13.66 19.13
N ASN A 74 -2.64 13.54 19.36
CA ASN A 74 -3.40 12.37 18.94
C ASN A 74 -3.47 12.23 17.41
N LYS A 75 -3.23 13.29 16.63
CA LYS A 75 -3.20 13.24 15.17
C LYS A 75 -2.18 12.23 14.63
N PHE A 76 -1.11 11.91 15.35
CA PHE A 76 -0.16 10.89 14.90
C PHE A 76 -0.75 9.49 14.82
N LYS A 77 -1.82 9.18 15.58
CA LYS A 77 -2.56 7.92 15.43
C LYS A 77 -3.26 7.87 14.08
N ASP A 78 -3.90 8.97 13.70
CA ASP A 78 -4.60 9.10 12.42
C ASP A 78 -3.61 9.11 11.25
N ILE A 79 -2.48 9.83 11.37
CA ILE A 79 -1.40 9.79 10.38
C ILE A 79 -0.86 8.37 10.25
N SER A 80 -0.61 7.67 11.37
CA SER A 80 -0.13 6.28 11.32
C SER A 80 -1.12 5.37 10.59
N LYS A 81 -2.43 5.55 10.78
CA LYS A 81 -3.48 4.79 10.09
C LYS A 81 -3.55 5.14 8.61
N ALA A 82 -3.42 6.42 8.26
CA ALA A 82 -3.37 6.89 6.88
C ALA A 82 -2.18 6.28 6.14
N LEU A 83 -0.96 6.40 6.70
CA LEU A 83 0.25 5.84 6.10
C LEU A 83 0.18 4.32 5.94
N TYR A 84 -0.41 3.61 6.90
CA TYR A 84 -0.65 2.17 6.74
C TYR A 84 -1.54 1.89 5.53
N CYS A 85 -2.68 2.58 5.39
CA CYS A 85 -3.56 2.40 4.24
C CYS A 85 -2.86 2.76 2.92
N LEU A 86 -2.11 3.86 2.88
CA LEU A 86 -1.35 4.23 1.69
C LEU A 86 -0.34 3.15 1.32
N GLY A 87 0.37 2.57 2.30
CA GLY A 87 1.30 1.46 2.09
C GLY A 87 0.63 0.21 1.52
N MET A 88 -0.56 -0.15 2.01
CA MET A 88 -1.37 -1.24 1.43
C MET A 88 -1.73 -0.96 -0.03
N SER A 89 -2.06 0.29 -0.36
CA SER A 89 -2.41 0.65 -1.74
C SER A 89 -1.21 0.55 -2.68
N LEU A 90 -0.08 1.13 -2.27
CA LEU A 90 1.15 1.14 -3.07
C LEU A 90 1.68 -0.27 -3.30
N GLN A 91 1.80 -1.08 -2.25
CA GLN A 91 2.23 -2.47 -2.39
C GLN A 91 1.25 -3.27 -3.27
N GLY A 92 -0.06 -2.96 -3.22
CA GLY A 92 -1.08 -3.59 -4.05
C GLY A 92 -0.88 -3.33 -5.54
N LEU A 93 -0.52 -2.10 -5.89
CA LEU A 93 -0.19 -1.74 -7.27
C LEU A 93 1.11 -2.39 -7.72
N ASP A 94 2.12 -2.41 -6.86
CA ASP A 94 3.41 -3.04 -7.13
C ASP A 94 3.23 -4.54 -7.39
N ASP A 95 2.49 -5.24 -6.53
CA ASP A 95 2.20 -6.66 -6.70
C ASP A 95 1.48 -6.94 -8.05
N LEU A 96 0.60 -6.04 -8.52
CA LEU A 96 -0.06 -6.18 -9.81
C LEU A 96 0.89 -6.02 -11.00
N CYS A 97 1.81 -5.05 -10.94
CA CYS A 97 2.81 -4.81 -11.97
C CYS A 97 3.85 -5.91 -12.04
N ASP A 98 4.29 -6.40 -10.88
CA ASP A 98 5.48 -7.21 -10.74
C ASP A 98 5.16 -8.71 -10.71
N MET A 99 3.91 -9.13 -10.97
CA MET A 99 3.48 -10.54 -10.93
C MET A 99 4.43 -11.50 -11.66
N LYS A 100 4.86 -11.14 -12.87
CA LYS A 100 5.76 -11.98 -13.66
C LYS A 100 7.16 -12.05 -13.05
N GLU A 101 7.66 -10.92 -12.53
CA GLU A 101 9.00 -10.81 -11.93
C GLU A 101 9.04 -11.55 -10.59
N ASP A 102 8.04 -11.35 -9.74
CA ASP A 102 7.90 -12.02 -8.45
C ASP A 102 7.77 -13.54 -8.63
N PHE A 103 6.96 -13.99 -9.58
CA PHE A 103 6.87 -15.43 -9.90
C PHE A 103 8.23 -16.00 -10.31
N ALA A 104 8.96 -15.33 -11.21
CA ALA A 104 10.29 -15.75 -11.64
C ALA A 104 11.31 -15.77 -10.49
N ALA A 105 11.18 -14.84 -9.54
CA ALA A 105 11.98 -14.77 -8.33
C ALA A 105 11.55 -15.73 -7.22
N LYS A 106 10.52 -16.58 -7.46
CA LYS A 106 9.91 -17.45 -6.45
C LYS A 106 9.41 -16.68 -5.22
N LYS A 107 8.84 -15.49 -5.45
CA LYS A 107 8.20 -14.68 -4.42
C LYS A 107 6.70 -14.80 -4.48
N ILE A 108 6.08 -14.82 -3.30
CA ILE A 108 4.63 -14.69 -3.14
C ILE A 108 4.23 -13.26 -3.44
N ASN A 109 3.09 -13.14 -4.11
CA ASN A 109 2.54 -11.92 -4.67
C ASN A 109 1.02 -11.92 -4.47
N LEU A 110 0.49 -10.80 -3.97
CA LEU A 110 -0.93 -10.70 -3.63
C LEU A 110 -1.85 -10.79 -4.87
N ALA A 111 -1.45 -10.15 -5.97
CA ALA A 111 -2.23 -10.14 -7.20
C ALA A 111 -2.32 -11.53 -7.82
N ILE A 112 -1.23 -12.31 -7.83
CA ILE A 112 -1.24 -13.71 -8.26
C ILE A 112 -2.29 -14.50 -7.49
N SER A 113 -2.23 -14.48 -6.15
CA SER A 113 -3.20 -15.20 -5.32
C SER A 113 -4.65 -14.74 -5.56
N PHE A 114 -4.88 -13.44 -5.72
CA PHE A 114 -6.20 -12.91 -6.05
C PHE A 114 -6.75 -13.51 -7.35
N PHE A 115 -5.95 -13.52 -8.42
CA PHE A 115 -6.39 -14.05 -9.72
C PHE A 115 -6.55 -15.57 -9.70
N MET A 116 -5.68 -16.30 -8.99
CA MET A 116 -5.82 -17.74 -8.80
C MET A 116 -7.18 -18.09 -8.19
N GLU A 117 -7.56 -17.42 -7.10
CA GLU A 117 -8.84 -17.65 -6.41
C GLU A 117 -10.05 -17.28 -7.26
N LYS A 118 -9.97 -16.16 -8.00
CA LYS A 118 -11.11 -15.64 -8.76
C LYS A 118 -11.35 -16.33 -10.09
N LEU A 119 -10.30 -16.87 -10.70
CA LEU A 119 -10.35 -17.50 -12.02
C LEU A 119 -10.17 -19.01 -11.98
N ASP A 120 -9.93 -19.59 -10.79
CA ASP A 120 -9.65 -21.01 -10.59
C ASP A 120 -8.47 -21.50 -11.46
N ILE A 121 -7.33 -20.80 -11.34
CA ILE A 121 -6.11 -21.07 -12.09
C ILE A 121 -4.90 -21.23 -11.16
N ASP A 122 -3.85 -21.86 -11.67
CA ASP A 122 -2.55 -21.96 -10.99
C ASP A 122 -1.75 -20.65 -11.02
N ASP A 123 -0.72 -20.56 -10.17
CA ASP A 123 0.15 -19.40 -10.03
C ASP A 123 0.93 -19.06 -11.30
N MET A 124 1.34 -20.09 -12.07
CA MET A 124 2.00 -19.88 -13.35
C MET A 124 1.08 -19.17 -14.35
N LYS A 125 -0.18 -19.59 -14.48
CA LYS A 125 -1.17 -18.94 -15.36
C LYS A 125 -1.49 -17.54 -14.87
N ALA A 126 -1.72 -17.37 -13.56
CA ALA A 126 -2.00 -16.07 -12.95
C ALA A 126 -0.85 -15.06 -13.20
N SER A 127 0.41 -15.48 -13.05
CA SER A 127 1.58 -14.62 -13.26
C SER A 127 1.76 -14.11 -14.70
N LYS A 128 1.11 -14.73 -15.68
CA LYS A 128 1.21 -14.42 -17.11
C LYS A 128 -0.05 -13.76 -17.67
N LEU A 129 -1.02 -13.42 -16.81
CA LEU A 129 -2.25 -12.79 -17.25
C LEU A 129 -1.96 -11.43 -17.89
N ASN A 130 -2.65 -11.16 -19.00
CA ASN A 130 -2.72 -9.81 -19.54
C ASN A 130 -3.78 -9.02 -18.77
N ILE A 131 -3.35 -8.37 -17.68
CA ILE A 131 -4.22 -7.64 -16.75
C ILE A 131 -5.07 -6.55 -17.41
N LEU A 132 -4.67 -6.04 -18.59
CA LEU A 132 -5.42 -5.01 -19.32
C LEU A 132 -6.75 -5.53 -19.90
N ASN A 133 -6.87 -6.84 -20.11
CA ASN A 133 -7.97 -7.45 -20.85
C ASN A 133 -8.87 -8.33 -19.98
N ILE A 134 -8.81 -8.19 -18.65
CA ILE A 134 -9.56 -9.05 -17.73
C ILE A 134 -10.39 -8.19 -16.80
N ASP A 135 -11.71 -8.38 -16.82
CA ASP A 135 -12.65 -7.60 -16.00
C ASP A 135 -12.34 -7.69 -14.50
N ILE A 136 -11.83 -8.83 -14.04
CA ILE A 136 -11.49 -9.05 -12.63
C ILE A 136 -10.34 -8.15 -12.15
N THR A 137 -9.51 -7.61 -13.05
CA THR A 137 -8.48 -6.61 -12.70
C THR A 137 -9.11 -5.37 -12.09
N LYS A 138 -10.30 -4.97 -12.55
CA LYS A 138 -11.04 -3.84 -11.96
C LYS A 138 -11.44 -4.12 -10.52
N GLU A 139 -11.85 -5.35 -10.20
CA GLU A 139 -12.18 -5.73 -8.81
C GLU A 139 -10.94 -5.63 -7.91
N TYR A 140 -9.79 -6.13 -8.38
CA TYR A 140 -8.52 -6.00 -7.66
C TYR A 140 -8.16 -4.52 -7.43
N LEU A 141 -8.11 -3.73 -8.50
CA LEU A 141 -7.74 -2.32 -8.43
C LEU A 141 -8.67 -1.52 -7.52
N ASN A 142 -9.98 -1.76 -7.55
CA ASN A 142 -10.91 -1.10 -6.64
C ASN A 142 -10.60 -1.39 -5.17
N LYS A 143 -10.23 -2.63 -4.82
CA LYS A 143 -9.81 -2.96 -3.45
C LYS A 143 -8.54 -2.20 -3.06
N ILE A 144 -7.56 -2.18 -3.95
CA ILE A 144 -6.26 -1.53 -3.71
C ILE A 144 -6.37 -0.01 -3.61
N ILE A 145 -7.11 0.62 -4.52
CA ILE A 145 -7.27 2.08 -4.57
C ILE A 145 -8.11 2.60 -3.41
N ASN A 146 -9.10 1.84 -2.94
CA ASN A 146 -9.87 2.20 -1.75
C ASN A 146 -9.00 2.43 -0.51
N TYR A 147 -7.84 1.75 -0.39
CA TYR A 147 -6.90 2.03 0.69
C TYR A 147 -6.26 3.42 0.55
N ALA A 148 -5.85 3.83 -0.66
CA ALA A 148 -5.30 5.16 -0.88
C ALA A 148 -6.34 6.26 -0.67
N MET A 149 -7.57 6.06 -1.17
CA MET A 149 -8.65 7.02 -0.97
C MET A 149 -8.96 7.22 0.51
N LYS A 150 -9.09 6.12 1.26
CA LYS A 150 -9.24 6.18 2.72
C LYS A 150 -8.07 6.88 3.40
N SER A 151 -6.83 6.72 2.91
CA SER A 151 -5.69 7.46 3.43
C SER A 151 -5.83 8.96 3.19
N PHE A 152 -6.23 9.37 1.99
CA PHE A 152 -6.39 10.79 1.66
C PHE A 152 -7.51 11.44 2.48
N ASP A 153 -8.64 10.75 2.66
CA ASP A 153 -9.74 11.23 3.51
C ASP A 153 -9.27 11.47 4.95
N ILE A 154 -8.54 10.52 5.55
CA ILE A 154 -8.01 10.67 6.91
C ILE A 154 -7.03 11.85 6.99
N LEU A 155 -6.17 12.02 5.98
CA LEU A 155 -5.20 13.11 5.94
C LEU A 155 -5.88 14.48 5.80
N GLU A 156 -6.91 14.57 4.95
CA GLU A 156 -7.74 15.76 4.79
C GLU A 156 -8.43 16.14 6.10
N GLU A 157 -9.06 15.17 6.78
CA GLU A 157 -9.77 15.36 8.06
C GLU A 157 -8.87 15.93 9.17
N ILE A 158 -7.59 15.55 9.21
CA ILE A 158 -6.64 16.06 10.21
C ILE A 158 -5.99 17.40 9.81
N GLY A 159 -6.33 17.93 8.63
CA GLY A 159 -5.85 19.20 8.10
C GLY A 159 -4.53 19.12 7.34
N TYR A 160 -4.12 17.95 6.86
CA TYR A 160 -3.02 17.85 5.91
C TYR A 160 -3.49 18.40 4.55
N PRO A 161 -2.67 19.15 3.80
CA PRO A 161 -3.09 19.82 2.56
C PRO A 161 -3.15 18.85 1.37
N ILE A 162 -3.88 17.74 1.54
CA ILE A 162 -4.27 16.82 0.48
C ILE A 162 -5.78 16.74 0.49
N ASN A 163 -6.40 16.85 -0.68
CA ASN A 163 -7.81 16.58 -0.86
C ASN A 163 -7.97 15.43 -1.84
N LYS A 164 -9.19 14.89 -1.94
CA LYS A 164 -9.52 13.80 -2.85
C LYS A 164 -9.01 14.00 -4.29
N LYS A 165 -9.15 15.21 -4.85
CA LYS A 165 -8.67 15.56 -6.20
C LYS A 165 -7.16 15.46 -6.34
N LEU A 166 -6.40 16.01 -5.40
CA LEU A 166 -4.94 15.89 -5.37
C LEU A 166 -4.51 14.44 -5.20
N GLY A 167 -5.21 13.68 -4.33
CA GLY A 167 -5.03 12.25 -4.16
C GLY A 167 -5.19 11.47 -5.46
N MET A 168 -6.28 11.72 -6.20
CA MET A 168 -6.53 11.11 -7.52
C MET A 168 -5.44 11.47 -8.53
N LYS A 169 -4.99 12.73 -8.55
CA LYS A 169 -3.88 13.14 -9.43
C LYS A 169 -2.57 12.42 -9.10
N LEU A 170 -2.27 12.22 -7.81
CA LEU A 170 -1.10 11.45 -7.39
C LEU A 170 -1.20 9.98 -7.82
N LEU A 171 -2.37 9.36 -7.65
CA LEU A 171 -2.62 7.98 -8.09
C LEU A 171 -2.48 7.84 -9.61
N PHE A 172 -3.02 8.78 -10.39
CA PHE A 172 -2.83 8.79 -11.85
C PHE A 172 -1.35 8.79 -12.23
N HIS A 173 -0.56 9.66 -11.60
CA HIS A 173 0.88 9.72 -11.85
C HIS A 173 1.60 8.42 -11.45
N LEU A 174 1.19 7.77 -10.36
CA LEU A 174 1.71 6.46 -9.95
C LEU A 174 1.41 5.38 -10.98
N PHE A 175 0.17 5.31 -11.48
CA PHE A 175 -0.22 4.38 -12.56
C PHE A 175 0.64 4.61 -13.80
N LYS A 176 0.84 5.87 -14.18
CA LYS A 176 1.69 6.22 -15.32
C LYS A 176 3.14 5.77 -15.14
N ILE A 177 3.74 6.03 -13.98
CA ILE A 177 5.12 5.61 -13.67
C ILE A 177 5.26 4.08 -13.72
N ARG A 178 4.20 3.36 -13.31
CA ARG A 178 4.15 1.89 -13.31
C ARG A 178 3.67 1.28 -14.63
N GLY A 179 3.47 2.07 -15.68
CA GLY A 179 3.03 1.59 -16.99
C GLY A 179 1.57 1.09 -17.04
N LEU A 180 0.74 1.48 -16.08
CA LEU A 180 -0.68 1.11 -15.95
C LEU A 180 -1.63 2.21 -16.43
N GLU A 181 -1.18 3.18 -17.24
CA GLU A 181 -1.98 4.34 -17.67
C GLU A 181 -3.31 3.91 -18.34
N ASP A 182 -3.31 2.82 -19.10
CA ASP A 182 -4.51 2.30 -19.76
C ASP A 182 -5.59 1.80 -18.78
N LEU A 183 -5.18 1.30 -17.60
CA LEU A 183 -6.11 0.87 -16.55
C LEU A 183 -6.76 2.05 -15.83
N TRP A 184 -6.18 3.26 -15.92
CA TRP A 184 -6.74 4.47 -15.32
C TRP A 184 -8.12 4.82 -15.89
N ASN A 185 -8.46 4.35 -17.08
CA ASN A 185 -9.78 4.52 -17.69
C ASN A 185 -10.92 4.07 -16.76
N ILE A 186 -10.66 3.13 -15.85
CA ILE A 186 -11.62 2.67 -14.82
C ILE A 186 -12.08 3.82 -13.92
N TYR A 187 -11.20 4.79 -13.67
CA TYR A 187 -11.39 5.91 -12.74
C TYR A 187 -11.71 7.25 -13.43
N LYS A 188 -11.79 7.28 -14.78
CA LYS A 188 -12.05 8.52 -15.54
C LYS A 188 -13.32 9.25 -15.10
N LYS A 189 -14.40 8.52 -14.84
CA LYS A 189 -15.67 9.12 -14.39
C LYS A 189 -15.50 9.80 -13.03
N GLU A 190 -14.83 9.15 -12.09
CA GLU A 190 -14.54 9.72 -10.78
C GLU A 190 -13.64 10.95 -10.90
N GLU A 191 -12.64 10.92 -11.79
CA GLU A 191 -11.81 12.08 -12.10
C GLU A 191 -12.62 13.26 -12.68
N GLU A 192 -13.57 13.00 -13.57
CA GLU A 192 -14.45 14.02 -14.16
C GLU A 192 -15.42 14.62 -13.14
N ASP A 193 -16.00 13.79 -12.27
CA ASP A 193 -16.88 14.24 -11.19
C ASP A 193 -16.11 15.17 -10.21
N GLU A 194 -14.84 14.84 -9.90
CA GLU A 194 -13.98 15.68 -9.06
C GLU A 194 -13.48 16.95 -9.78
N LYS A 195 -13.39 16.95 -11.12
CA LYS A 195 -13.12 18.17 -11.91
C LYS A 195 -14.29 19.15 -11.84
N ASN A 196 -15.52 18.64 -11.88
CA ASN A 196 -16.74 19.45 -11.91
C ASN A 196 -17.14 20.01 -10.53
N ASN A 197 -16.70 19.37 -9.43
CA ASN A 197 -17.07 19.75 -8.07
C ASN A 197 -16.24 20.90 -7.44
N PHE A 198 -15.21 21.44 -8.11
CA PHE A 198 -14.39 22.53 -7.54
C PHE A 198 -14.19 23.71 -8.51
N ARG A 199 -14.91 24.80 -8.23
CA ARG A 199 -14.37 26.17 -8.39
C ARG A 199 -13.46 26.44 -7.18
N ILE A 200 -12.24 26.95 -7.41
CA ILE A 200 -11.23 27.37 -6.40
C ILE A 200 -10.47 26.14 -5.83
N TYR A 201 -9.20 25.85 -6.13
CA TYR A 201 -8.01 26.69 -6.22
C TYR A 201 -7.28 26.49 -7.55
N VAL A 202 -7.05 27.61 -8.23
CA VAL A 202 -6.07 27.73 -9.32
C VAL A 202 -4.70 27.81 -8.63
N PHE A 203 -3.88 26.77 -8.75
CA PHE A 203 -2.44 26.99 -8.70
C PHE A 203 -2.08 27.51 -10.08
N ASN A 204 -1.79 28.82 -10.17
CA ASN A 204 -1.29 29.44 -11.39
C ASN A 204 0.07 28.81 -11.73
N ASP A 205 0.13 28.33 -12.97
CA ASP A 205 1.26 28.02 -13.87
C ASP A 205 2.36 27.04 -13.41
#